data_AF-A0A091MXX8-F1
#
_entry.id   AF-A0A091MXX8-F1
#
_cell.length_a   1.000
_cell.length_b   1.000
_cell.length_c   1.000
_cell.angle_alpha   90.00
_cell.angle_beta   90.00
_cell.angle_gamma   90.00
#
_symmetry.space_group_name_H-M   'P 1'
#
loop_
_entity.id
_entity.type
_entity.pdbx_description
1 polymer ?
#
loop_
_entity_poly.entity_id
_entity_poly.type
_entity_poly.pdbx_seq_one_letter_code
_entity_poly.pdbx_strand_id
1 'polypeptide(L)'
;EGMPQTLSSTSMFTPCGFSPHLHTSKEDEQGGLIFQDGNLTSASLDALIQHLIPTTDYYPEKAYIFTCLLSSRLFIEPHELLSRVCHKCIEQQRLDDPVLDKARIRKFGPKILQLLTEWTETFPYDFQEELMIGHLKDMIHRIAPCDEAYWKKMNQLLQTLNQKLATLSHGQEGIVKINAAVSDKLVAFKSKPPSIQREILSVCSDPYTLAQQLTHVELERLSHIGPEEFVQAFVHKDPLDGTK
;
A
#
# COMPACT_ATOMS: atom_id res chain seq x y z
N GLU A 1 42.76 6.81 7.04
CA GLU A 1 41.28 6.89 7.21
C GLU A 1 40.70 5.52 6.91
N GLY A 2 39.91 4.98 7.84
CA GLY A 2 39.37 3.61 7.76
C GLY A 2 38.05 3.56 7.00
N MET A 3 37.89 2.58 6.13
CA MET A 3 36.64 2.35 5.38
C MET A 3 35.53 1.81 6.30
N PRO A 4 34.24 2.12 6.02
CA PRO A 4 33.12 1.48 6.69
C PRO A 4 33.01 0.02 6.24
N GLN A 5 33.00 -0.90 7.21
CA GLN A 5 32.82 -2.34 6.96
C GLN A 5 31.35 -2.65 6.67
N THR A 6 31.09 -3.41 5.61
CA THR A 6 29.79 -4.01 5.31
C THR A 6 29.54 -5.19 6.26
N LEU A 7 28.50 -5.09 7.08
CA LEU A 7 28.08 -6.18 7.96
C LEU A 7 27.46 -7.31 7.13
N SER A 8 27.94 -8.53 7.35
CA SER A 8 27.41 -9.76 6.77
C SER A 8 25.97 -10.01 7.25
N SER A 9 25.09 -10.37 6.31
CA SER A 9 23.65 -10.54 6.44
C SER A 9 23.18 -11.68 7.36
N THR A 10 24.06 -12.29 8.17
CA THR A 10 23.74 -13.49 8.97
C THR A 10 23.45 -13.19 10.45
N SER A 11 23.30 -11.93 10.87
CA SER A 11 23.00 -11.59 12.28
C SER A 11 21.59 -11.05 12.56
N MET A 12 20.67 -11.03 11.59
CA MET A 12 19.30 -10.49 11.78
C MET A 12 18.21 -11.55 12.03
N PHE A 13 18.56 -12.74 12.50
CA PHE A 13 17.56 -13.71 12.97
C PHE A 13 17.90 -14.14 14.40
N THR A 14 17.31 -13.46 15.37
CA THR A 14 17.05 -14.07 16.68
C THR A 14 15.98 -15.14 16.50
N PRO A 15 16.25 -16.42 16.76
CA PRO A 15 15.17 -17.40 16.86
C PRO A 15 14.44 -17.10 18.17
N CYS A 16 13.17 -16.71 18.10
CA CYS A 16 12.30 -16.71 19.26
C CYS A 16 12.31 -18.12 19.86
N GLY A 17 12.77 -18.22 21.10
CA GLY A 17 12.82 -19.49 21.83
C GLY A 17 11.42 -20.03 22.03
N PHE A 18 11.16 -21.21 21.47
CA PHE A 18 9.99 -22.00 21.83
C PHE A 18 10.16 -22.52 23.26
N SER A 19 9.24 -22.17 24.14
CA SER A 19 9.07 -22.83 25.44
C SER A 19 7.83 -23.74 25.35
N PRO A 20 7.96 -25.06 25.59
CA PRO A 20 6.84 -25.99 25.49
C PRO A 20 6.09 -26.02 26.82
N HIS A 21 5.05 -25.20 26.95
CA HIS A 21 4.00 -25.46 27.93
C HIS A 21 2.64 -25.33 27.27
N LEU A 22 1.99 -26.48 27.11
CA LEU A 22 0.60 -26.63 26.70
C LEU A 22 -0.30 -25.68 27.51
N HIS A 23 -0.96 -24.76 26.81
CA HIS A 23 -2.25 -24.26 27.24
C HIS A 23 -3.19 -24.34 26.04
N THR A 24 -4.28 -25.09 26.24
CA THR A 24 -5.44 -25.25 25.37
C THR A 24 -5.83 -23.93 24.70
N SER A 25 -5.69 -23.86 23.38
CA SER A 25 -6.18 -22.77 22.53
C SER A 25 -7.70 -22.68 22.70
N LYS A 26 -8.15 -21.65 23.43
CA LYS A 26 -9.55 -21.24 23.38
C LYS A 26 -9.71 -20.42 22.10
N GLU A 27 -10.41 -20.98 21.13
CA GLU A 27 -10.94 -20.21 20.01
C GLU A 27 -12.02 -19.30 20.58
N ASP A 28 -11.67 -18.04 20.84
CA ASP A 28 -12.62 -17.02 21.24
C ASP A 28 -13.22 -16.40 19.97
N GLU A 29 -14.49 -16.67 19.69
CA GLU A 29 -15.23 -16.09 18.56
C GLU A 29 -15.81 -14.73 18.95
N GLN A 30 -15.21 -13.65 18.46
CA GLN A 30 -15.67 -12.29 18.74
C GLN A 30 -16.18 -11.64 17.44
N GLY A 31 -17.49 -11.67 17.23
CA GLY A 31 -18.11 -11.05 16.03
C GLY A 31 -17.69 -11.70 14.71
N GLY A 32 -17.47 -13.02 14.70
CA GLY A 32 -17.04 -13.78 13.52
C GLY A 32 -15.53 -13.76 13.26
N LEU A 33 -14.74 -13.17 14.17
CA LEU A 33 -13.28 -13.25 14.18
C LEU A 33 -12.84 -14.44 15.05
N ILE A 34 -11.96 -15.28 14.51
CA ILE A 34 -11.39 -16.44 15.20
C ILE A 34 -9.97 -16.12 15.62
N PHE A 35 -9.71 -16.18 16.93
CA PHE A 35 -8.38 -15.94 17.50
C PHE A 35 -7.74 -17.23 17.99
N GLN A 36 -6.43 -17.36 17.78
CA GLN A 36 -5.58 -18.40 18.35
C GLN A 36 -4.33 -17.75 18.95
N ASP A 37 -4.07 -18.01 20.22
CA ASP A 37 -2.93 -17.45 20.96
C ASP A 37 -2.86 -15.91 20.90
N GLY A 38 -4.04 -15.26 20.90
CA GLY A 38 -4.17 -13.81 20.80
C GLY A 38 -4.02 -13.23 19.39
N ASN A 39 -3.76 -14.05 18.38
CA ASN A 39 -3.64 -13.63 16.98
C ASN A 39 -4.91 -13.95 16.20
N LEU A 40 -5.35 -13.04 15.34
CA LEU A 40 -6.44 -13.27 14.41
C LEU A 40 -5.99 -14.30 13.36
N THR A 41 -6.60 -15.49 13.36
CA THR A 41 -6.24 -16.57 12.44
C THR A 41 -7.15 -16.66 11.24
N SER A 42 -8.45 -16.40 11.42
CA SER A 42 -9.42 -16.47 10.32
C SER A 42 -10.69 -15.68 10.65
N ALA A 43 -11.39 -15.28 9.59
CA ALA A 43 -12.66 -14.58 9.66
C ALA A 43 -13.29 -14.55 8.26
N SER A 44 -14.58 -14.21 8.18
CA SER A 44 -15.18 -13.84 6.89
C SER A 44 -14.63 -12.50 6.41
N LEU A 45 -14.68 -12.24 5.09
CA LEU A 45 -14.26 -10.95 4.53
C LEU A 45 -15.03 -9.78 5.19
N ASP A 46 -16.32 -9.92 5.41
CA ASP A 46 -17.13 -8.87 6.05
C ASP A 46 -16.71 -8.60 7.50
N ALA A 47 -16.30 -9.63 8.24
CA ALA A 47 -15.79 -9.48 9.60
C ALA A 47 -14.40 -8.81 9.60
N LEU A 48 -13.53 -9.13 8.64
CA LEU A 48 -12.24 -8.46 8.46
C LEU A 48 -12.42 -6.97 8.11
N ILE A 49 -13.35 -6.66 7.19
CA ILE A 49 -13.70 -5.28 6.84
C ILE A 49 -14.26 -4.55 8.06
N GLN A 50 -15.14 -5.20 8.83
CA GLN A 50 -15.67 -4.62 10.05
C GLN A 50 -14.57 -4.34 11.08
N HIS A 51 -13.57 -5.22 11.21
CA HIS A 51 -12.43 -5.05 12.10
C HIS A 51 -11.46 -3.96 11.65
N LEU A 52 -11.44 -3.62 10.35
CA LEU A 52 -10.68 -2.49 9.81
C LEU A 52 -11.31 -1.12 10.13
N ILE A 53 -12.60 -1.08 10.44
CA ILE A 53 -13.32 0.18 10.65
C ILE A 53 -13.11 0.68 12.08
N PRO A 54 -12.60 1.90 12.29
CA PRO A 54 -12.46 2.46 13.62
C PRO A 54 -13.84 2.81 14.21
N THR A 55 -13.97 2.66 15.53
CA THR A 55 -15.15 3.10 16.28
C THR A 55 -14.75 4.14 17.32
N THR A 56 -15.71 4.64 18.11
CA THR A 56 -15.41 5.59 19.20
C THR A 56 -14.32 5.08 20.14
N ASP A 57 -14.33 3.79 20.47
CA ASP A 57 -13.48 3.20 21.50
C ASP A 57 -12.41 2.25 20.96
N TYR A 58 -12.40 2.02 19.64
CA TYR A 58 -11.47 1.12 18.97
C TYR A 58 -10.77 1.80 17.78
N TYR A 59 -9.51 1.42 17.56
CA TYR A 59 -8.76 1.71 16.35
C TYR A 59 -7.93 0.46 16.00
N PRO A 60 -7.94 -0.02 14.74
CA PRO A 60 -7.17 -1.20 14.37
C PRO A 60 -5.67 -1.00 14.53
N GLU A 61 -4.96 -2.07 14.88
CA GLU A 61 -3.50 -2.02 14.97
C GLU A 61 -2.87 -1.75 13.59
N LYS A 62 -1.76 -0.99 13.56
CA LYS A 62 -1.08 -0.65 12.32
C LYS A 62 -0.66 -1.87 11.50
N ALA A 63 -0.22 -2.93 12.16
CA ALA A 63 0.13 -4.18 11.50
C ALA A 63 -1.09 -4.81 10.82
N TYR A 64 -2.26 -4.81 11.49
CA TYR A 64 -3.51 -5.28 10.89
C TYR A 64 -3.95 -4.41 9.71
N ILE A 65 -3.89 -3.08 9.82
CA ILE A 65 -4.23 -2.17 8.70
C ILE A 65 -3.37 -2.50 7.48
N PHE A 66 -2.05 -2.56 7.66
CA PHE A 66 -1.12 -2.90 6.59
C PHE A 66 -1.45 -4.26 5.96
N THR A 67 -1.54 -5.32 6.78
CA THR A 67 -1.78 -6.68 6.31
C THR A 67 -3.15 -6.81 5.64
N CYS A 68 -4.20 -6.26 6.24
CA CYS A 68 -5.56 -6.32 5.70
C CYS A 68 -5.65 -5.61 4.35
N LEU A 69 -5.15 -4.38 4.24
CA LEU A 69 -5.15 -3.64 2.98
C LEU A 69 -4.30 -4.34 1.92
N LEU A 70 -3.11 -4.84 2.27
CA LEU A 70 -2.23 -5.57 1.36
C LEU A 70 -2.90 -6.84 0.82
N SER A 71 -3.37 -7.71 1.71
CA SER A 71 -3.86 -9.05 1.39
C SER A 71 -5.30 -9.07 0.89
N SER A 72 -6.13 -8.05 1.18
CA SER A 72 -7.51 -7.98 0.68
C SER A 72 -7.58 -7.99 -0.85
N ARG A 73 -6.52 -7.52 -1.53
CA ARG A 73 -6.39 -7.52 -3.00
C ARG A 73 -6.54 -8.90 -3.64
N LEU A 74 -6.35 -9.96 -2.86
CA LEU A 74 -6.58 -11.34 -3.31
C LEU A 74 -8.08 -11.71 -3.38
N PHE A 75 -8.94 -10.93 -2.72
CA PHE A 75 -10.36 -11.25 -2.50
C PHE A 75 -11.32 -10.15 -2.96
N ILE A 76 -10.88 -8.89 -2.97
CA ILE A 76 -11.70 -7.70 -3.25
C ILE A 76 -10.82 -6.59 -3.82
N GLU A 77 -11.30 -5.90 -4.85
CA GLU A 77 -10.59 -4.76 -5.45
C GLU A 77 -10.55 -3.57 -4.47
N PRO A 78 -9.48 -2.75 -4.47
CA PRO A 78 -9.32 -1.65 -3.51
C PRO A 78 -10.50 -0.66 -3.49
N HIS A 79 -11.07 -0.32 -4.65
CA HIS A 79 -12.21 0.59 -4.73
C HIS A 79 -13.47 0.02 -4.08
N GLU A 80 -13.73 -1.27 -4.29
CA GLU A 80 -14.87 -1.98 -3.71
C GLU A 80 -14.67 -2.15 -2.19
N LEU A 81 -13.44 -2.40 -1.73
CA LEU A 81 -13.10 -2.40 -0.31
C LEU A 81 -13.37 -1.03 0.33
N LEU A 82 -12.89 0.05 -0.27
CA LEU A 82 -13.09 1.40 0.24
C LEU A 82 -14.59 1.77 0.25
N SER A 83 -15.33 1.38 -0.80
CA SER A 83 -16.78 1.53 -0.87
C SER A 83 -17.47 0.87 0.33
N ARG A 84 -17.14 -0.39 0.66
CA ARG A 84 -17.71 -1.12 1.81
C ARG A 84 -17.31 -0.52 3.15
N VAL A 85 -16.06 -0.08 3.30
CA VAL A 85 -15.60 0.65 4.49
C VAL A 85 -16.43 1.92 4.67
N CYS A 86 -16.57 2.72 3.61
CA CYS A 86 -17.35 3.96 3.64
C CYS A 86 -18.82 3.70 3.97
N HIS A 87 -19.45 2.71 3.32
CA HIS A 87 -20.84 2.36 3.56
C HIS A 87 -21.09 1.98 5.02
N LYS A 88 -20.29 1.07 5.57
CA LYS A 88 -20.39 0.68 6.99
C LYS A 88 -20.16 1.86 7.94
N CYS A 89 -19.25 2.78 7.62
CA CYS A 89 -19.05 4.00 8.39
C CYS A 89 -20.31 4.89 8.38
N ILE A 90 -20.93 5.06 7.21
CA ILE A 90 -22.16 5.86 7.04
C ILE A 90 -23.29 5.27 7.87
N GLU A 91 -23.50 3.94 7.81
CA GLU A 91 -24.54 3.25 8.57
C GLU A 91 -24.29 3.36 10.08
N GLN A 92 -23.10 3.00 10.56
CA GLN A 92 -22.78 2.97 12.00
C GLN A 92 -22.82 4.35 12.63
N GLN A 93 -22.40 5.38 11.90
CA GLN A 93 -22.35 6.76 12.40
C GLN A 93 -23.61 7.55 12.06
N ARG A 94 -24.54 6.96 11.28
CA ARG A 94 -25.79 7.56 10.81
C ARG A 94 -25.53 8.89 10.09
N LEU A 95 -24.58 8.88 9.15
CA LEU A 95 -24.14 10.09 8.44
C LEU A 95 -25.16 10.61 7.40
N ASP A 96 -26.17 9.80 7.07
CA ASP A 96 -27.30 10.18 6.21
C ASP A 96 -28.51 10.74 7.00
N ASP A 97 -28.46 10.75 8.33
CA ASP A 97 -29.56 11.30 9.12
C ASP A 97 -29.69 12.82 8.86
N PRO A 98 -30.93 13.35 8.76
CA PRO A 98 -31.15 14.78 8.55
C PRO A 98 -30.61 15.65 9.69
N VAL A 99 -30.43 15.06 10.88
CA VAL A 99 -29.82 15.70 12.05
C VAL A 99 -28.64 14.87 12.52
N LEU A 100 -27.44 15.40 12.30
CA LEU A 100 -26.20 14.74 12.68
C LEU A 100 -25.87 14.90 14.16
N ASP A 101 -25.49 13.81 14.81
CA ASP A 101 -24.89 13.84 16.15
C ASP A 101 -23.42 14.27 16.05
N LYS A 102 -23.21 15.59 16.18
CA LYS A 102 -21.88 16.20 16.10
C LYS A 102 -20.90 15.65 17.16
N ALA A 103 -21.38 15.23 18.33
CA ALA A 103 -20.50 14.73 19.39
C ALA A 103 -19.93 13.35 19.02
N ARG A 104 -20.79 12.46 18.49
CA ARG A 104 -20.36 11.17 17.94
C ARG A 104 -19.39 11.34 16.78
N ILE A 105 -19.73 12.18 15.82
CA ILE A 105 -18.90 12.39 14.62
C ILE A 105 -17.55 13.01 14.98
N ARG A 106 -17.46 13.89 15.99
CA ARG A 106 -16.17 14.44 16.44
C ARG A 106 -15.24 13.41 17.07
N LYS A 107 -15.75 12.31 17.62
CA LYS A 107 -14.93 11.20 18.14
C LYS A 107 -14.50 10.24 17.03
N PHE A 108 -15.39 10.00 16.07
CA PHE A 108 -15.14 9.09 14.94
C PHE A 108 -14.28 9.72 13.83
N GLY A 109 -14.55 10.98 13.48
CA GLY A 109 -13.94 11.72 12.37
C GLY A 109 -12.41 11.68 12.33
N PRO A 110 -11.68 11.95 13.44
CA PRO A 110 -10.23 11.82 13.49
C PRO A 110 -9.73 10.43 13.11
N LYS A 111 -10.44 9.38 13.54
CA LYS A 111 -10.01 8.00 13.36
C LYS A 111 -10.20 7.54 11.93
N ILE A 112 -11.34 7.84 11.31
CA ILE A 112 -11.53 7.51 9.88
C ILE A 112 -10.56 8.31 9.00
N LEU A 113 -10.32 9.59 9.34
CA LEU A 113 -9.30 10.38 8.64
C LEU A 113 -7.91 9.75 8.79
N GLN A 114 -7.56 9.29 9.99
CA GLN A 114 -6.30 8.59 10.21
C GLN A 114 -6.19 7.32 9.36
N LEU A 115 -7.23 6.46 9.33
CA LEU A 115 -7.24 5.25 8.50
C LEU A 115 -7.06 5.59 7.01
N LEU A 116 -7.78 6.59 6.50
CA LEU A 116 -7.68 7.04 5.11
C LEU A 116 -6.29 7.61 4.81
N THR A 117 -5.70 8.36 5.74
CA THR A 117 -4.31 8.83 5.62
C THR A 117 -3.34 7.65 5.53
N GLU A 118 -3.43 6.70 6.46
CA GLU A 118 -2.56 5.51 6.46
C GLU A 118 -2.69 4.71 5.16
N TRP A 119 -3.90 4.58 4.60
CA TRP A 119 -4.10 3.94 3.30
C TRP A 119 -3.43 4.73 2.16
N THR A 120 -3.70 6.03 2.04
CA THR A 120 -3.10 6.87 0.98
C THR A 120 -1.57 6.98 1.05
N GLU A 121 -1.01 6.87 2.25
CA GLU A 121 0.44 6.87 2.46
C GLU A 121 1.06 5.52 2.11
N THR A 122 0.43 4.42 2.54
CA THR A 122 0.95 3.07 2.36
C THR A 122 0.77 2.55 0.93
N PHE A 123 -0.39 2.78 0.34
CA PHE A 123 -0.77 2.26 -0.98
C PHE A 123 -1.30 3.40 -1.88
N PRO A 124 -0.45 4.35 -2.27
CA PRO A 124 -0.87 5.49 -3.08
C PRO A 124 -1.42 5.07 -4.44
N TYR A 125 -0.94 3.97 -5.03
CA TYR A 125 -1.35 3.51 -6.35
C TYR A 125 -2.82 3.11 -6.43
N ASP A 126 -3.44 2.66 -5.33
CA ASP A 126 -4.89 2.36 -5.31
C ASP A 126 -5.72 3.60 -5.71
N PHE A 127 -5.23 4.81 -5.40
CA PHE A 127 -5.96 6.06 -5.64
C PHE A 127 -5.72 6.66 -7.02
N GLN A 128 -5.11 5.92 -7.95
CA GLN A 128 -5.09 6.30 -9.36
C GLN A 128 -6.49 6.23 -9.99
N GLU A 129 -7.37 5.37 -9.46
CA GLU A 129 -8.75 5.25 -9.91
C GLU A 129 -9.63 6.41 -9.42
N GLU A 130 -10.44 6.97 -10.32
CA GLU A 130 -11.36 8.06 -9.99
C GLU A 130 -12.41 7.63 -8.93
N LEU A 131 -12.81 6.36 -8.93
CA LEU A 131 -13.75 5.80 -7.95
C LEU A 131 -13.20 5.91 -6.52
N MET A 132 -11.91 5.60 -6.31
CA MET A 132 -11.26 5.72 -5.01
C MET A 132 -11.27 7.15 -4.49
N ILE A 133 -10.94 8.12 -5.36
CA ILE A 133 -11.02 9.55 -5.05
C ILE A 133 -12.47 9.97 -4.78
N GLY A 134 -13.44 9.41 -5.51
CA GLY A 134 -14.87 9.62 -5.31
C GLY A 134 -15.34 9.21 -3.92
N HIS A 135 -15.02 7.99 -3.48
CA HIS A 135 -15.37 7.50 -2.14
C HIS A 135 -14.74 8.32 -1.03
N LEU A 136 -13.47 8.72 -1.20
CA LEU A 136 -12.81 9.63 -0.28
C LEU A 136 -13.59 10.95 -0.21
N LYS A 137 -13.82 11.62 -1.33
CA LYS A 137 -14.60 12.88 -1.37
C LYS A 137 -15.98 12.74 -0.72
N ASP A 138 -16.73 11.69 -1.00
CA ASP A 138 -18.07 11.50 -0.43
C ASP A 138 -18.05 11.44 1.11
N MET A 139 -17.14 10.62 1.68
CA MET A 139 -16.97 10.54 3.12
C MET A 139 -16.63 11.90 3.75
N ILE A 140 -15.80 12.67 3.06
CA ILE A 140 -15.38 14.00 3.50
C ILE A 140 -16.55 14.96 3.57
N HIS A 141 -17.37 15.02 2.52
CA HIS A 141 -18.53 15.91 2.45
C HIS A 141 -19.53 15.62 3.58
N ARG A 142 -19.68 14.36 3.97
CA ARG A 142 -20.59 13.94 5.06
C ARG A 142 -20.10 14.35 6.44
N ILE A 143 -18.78 14.35 6.68
CA ILE A 143 -18.19 14.68 7.99
C ILE A 143 -17.92 16.19 8.14
N ALA A 144 -17.66 16.90 7.03
CA ALA A 144 -17.33 18.33 7.01
C ALA A 144 -18.24 19.24 7.86
N PRO A 145 -19.58 19.07 7.89
CA PRO A 145 -20.48 19.94 8.65
C PRO A 145 -20.29 19.87 10.18
N CYS A 146 -19.52 18.90 10.67
CA CYS A 146 -19.34 18.67 12.10
C CYS A 146 -18.14 19.43 12.71
N ASP A 147 -17.13 19.73 11.90
CA ASP A 147 -15.93 20.48 12.28
C ASP A 147 -15.15 21.00 11.05
N GLU A 148 -14.94 22.31 10.97
CA GLU A 148 -14.18 22.96 9.89
C GLU A 148 -12.69 22.55 9.89
N ALA A 149 -12.12 22.21 11.06
CA ALA A 149 -10.74 21.76 11.16
C ALA A 149 -10.53 20.41 10.47
N TYR A 150 -11.51 19.50 10.51
CA TYR A 150 -11.45 18.22 9.79
C TYR A 150 -11.48 18.44 8.29
N TRP A 151 -12.37 19.31 7.81
CA TRP A 151 -12.42 19.68 6.40
C TRP A 151 -11.08 20.20 5.86
N LYS A 152 -10.40 21.06 6.63
CA LYS A 152 -9.07 21.58 6.24
C LYS A 152 -8.02 20.48 6.15
N LYS A 153 -7.89 19.65 7.19
CA LYS A 153 -6.93 18.52 7.19
C LYS A 153 -7.16 17.56 6.04
N MET A 154 -8.42 17.36 5.71
CA MET A 154 -8.81 16.42 4.68
C MET A 154 -8.59 16.95 3.26
N ASN A 155 -8.80 18.25 3.03
CA ASN A 155 -8.38 18.87 1.78
C ASN A 155 -6.85 18.84 1.63
N GLN A 156 -6.10 19.01 2.72
CA GLN A 156 -4.65 18.85 2.71
C GLN A 156 -4.25 17.41 2.37
N LEU A 157 -4.97 16.40 2.89
CA LEU A 157 -4.75 15.00 2.51
C LEU A 157 -4.95 14.78 1.01
N LEU A 158 -6.07 15.25 0.45
CA LEU A 158 -6.36 15.16 -0.98
C LEU A 158 -5.30 15.87 -1.84
N GLN A 159 -4.85 17.06 -1.43
CA GLN A 159 -3.79 17.78 -2.13
C GLN A 159 -2.46 17.01 -2.10
N THR A 160 -2.09 16.48 -0.94
CA THR A 160 -0.86 15.69 -0.76
C THR A 160 -0.91 14.42 -1.61
N LEU A 161 -2.05 13.73 -1.62
CA LEU A 161 -2.28 12.55 -2.45
C LEU A 161 -2.13 12.88 -3.94
N ASN A 162 -2.78 13.94 -4.43
CA ASN A 162 -2.67 14.35 -5.83
C ASN A 162 -1.22 14.69 -6.22
N GLN A 163 -0.48 15.39 -5.35
CA GLN A 163 0.93 15.69 -5.59
C GLN A 163 1.77 14.41 -5.66
N LYS A 164 1.52 13.45 -4.77
CA LYS A 164 2.20 12.15 -4.77
C LYS A 164 1.89 11.35 -6.03
N LEU A 165 0.63 11.27 -6.43
CA LEU A 165 0.19 10.60 -7.66
C LEU A 165 0.82 11.23 -8.91
N ALA A 166 0.92 12.55 -8.96
CA ALA A 166 1.59 13.25 -10.06
C ALA A 166 3.09 12.89 -10.15
N THR A 167 3.78 12.82 -9.01
CA THR A 167 5.18 12.39 -8.95
C THR A 167 5.36 10.94 -9.41
N LEU A 168 4.49 10.03 -8.95
CA LEU A 168 4.52 8.62 -9.36
C LEU A 168 4.26 8.46 -10.86
N SER A 169 3.25 9.16 -11.39
CA SER A 169 2.94 9.16 -12.83
C SER A 169 4.12 9.67 -13.66
N HIS A 170 4.75 10.77 -13.25
CA HIS A 170 5.93 11.29 -13.95
C HIS A 170 7.12 10.32 -13.94
N GLY A 171 7.36 9.66 -12.80
CA GLY A 171 8.37 8.60 -12.69
C GLY A 171 8.09 7.45 -13.66
N GLN A 172 6.84 6.98 -13.72
CA GLN A 172 6.42 5.89 -14.60
C GLN A 172 6.57 6.26 -16.09
N GLU A 173 6.19 7.49 -16.50
CA GLU A 173 6.43 7.99 -17.85
C GLU A 173 7.92 8.05 -18.20
N GLY A 174 8.77 8.47 -17.25
CA GLY A 174 10.22 8.50 -17.42
C GLY A 174 10.79 7.11 -17.70
N ILE A 175 10.33 6.10 -16.96
CA ILE A 175 10.70 4.70 -17.14
C ILE A 175 10.29 4.21 -18.53
N VAL A 176 9.06 4.48 -18.98
CA VAL A 176 8.57 4.09 -20.31
C VAL A 176 9.41 4.70 -21.42
N LYS A 177 9.75 6.00 -21.31
CA LYS A 177 10.61 6.71 -22.28
C LYS A 177 12.01 6.11 -22.34
N ILE A 178 12.60 5.79 -21.19
CA ILE A 178 13.92 5.14 -21.12
C ILE A 178 13.86 3.76 -21.79
N ASN A 179 12.86 2.94 -21.48
CA ASN A 179 12.71 1.60 -22.05
C ASN A 179 12.53 1.63 -23.57
N ALA A 180 11.74 2.57 -24.09
CA ALA A 180 11.61 2.79 -25.53
C ALA A 180 12.95 3.17 -26.18
N ALA A 181 13.66 4.15 -25.59
CA ALA A 181 14.98 4.57 -26.09
C ALA A 181 16.04 3.45 -26.02
N VAL A 182 15.99 2.58 -25.00
CA VAL A 182 16.86 1.40 -24.89
C VAL A 182 16.54 0.41 -26.02
N SER A 183 15.27 0.15 -26.29
CA SER A 183 14.85 -0.73 -27.39
C SER A 183 15.37 -0.23 -28.74
N ASP A 184 15.18 1.06 -29.04
CA ASP A 184 15.65 1.68 -30.28
C ASP A 184 17.18 1.63 -30.42
N LYS A 185 17.90 1.96 -29.33
CA LYS A 185 19.36 1.89 -29.29
C LYS A 185 19.88 0.47 -29.41
N LEU A 186 19.19 -0.53 -28.85
CA LEU A 186 19.56 -1.94 -28.96
C LEU A 186 19.45 -2.43 -30.40
N VAL A 187 18.39 -2.05 -31.12
CA VAL A 187 18.25 -2.34 -32.55
C VAL A 187 19.39 -1.71 -33.35
N ALA A 188 19.72 -0.44 -33.08
CA ALA A 188 20.84 0.26 -33.71
C ALA A 188 22.23 -0.28 -33.30
N PHE A 189 22.35 -0.91 -32.14
CA PHE A 189 23.58 -1.55 -31.67
C PHE A 189 23.81 -2.91 -32.35
N LYS A 190 22.76 -3.73 -32.49
CA LYS A 190 22.82 -5.03 -33.18
C LYS A 190 23.15 -4.91 -34.67
N SER A 191 22.85 -3.78 -35.31
CA SER A 191 23.16 -3.54 -36.72
C SER A 191 24.58 -2.99 -36.98
N LYS A 192 25.32 -2.61 -35.93
CA LYS A 192 26.69 -2.08 -36.06
C LYS A 192 27.75 -3.18 -35.97
N PRO A 193 28.85 -3.10 -36.76
CA PRO A 193 29.95 -4.04 -36.67
C PRO A 193 30.64 -3.99 -35.29
N PRO A 194 31.25 -5.11 -34.83
CA PRO A 194 31.82 -5.23 -33.48
C PRO A 194 32.87 -4.17 -33.14
N SER A 195 33.60 -3.68 -34.14
CA SER A 195 34.65 -2.67 -34.00
C SER A 195 34.16 -1.28 -33.55
N ILE A 196 32.85 -1.02 -33.58
CA ILE A 196 32.23 0.26 -33.20
C ILE A 196 31.47 0.15 -31.86
N GLN A 197 31.37 -1.05 -31.28
CA GLN A 197 30.67 -1.26 -30.01
C GLN A 197 31.53 -0.69 -28.86
N ARG A 198 30.95 0.23 -28.08
CA ARG A 198 31.62 0.74 -26.87
C ARG A 198 31.57 -0.33 -25.80
N GLU A 199 32.74 -0.77 -25.33
CA GLU A 199 32.86 -1.61 -24.14
C GLU A 199 32.48 -0.82 -22.90
N ILE A 200 31.95 -1.48 -21.87
CA ILE A 200 31.50 -0.79 -20.65
C ILE A 200 32.65 -0.07 -19.93
N LEU A 201 33.86 -0.63 -20.02
CA LEU A 201 35.10 -0.02 -19.50
C LEU A 201 35.52 1.25 -20.26
N SER A 202 35.02 1.45 -21.49
CA SER A 202 35.21 2.70 -22.24
C SER A 202 34.26 3.82 -21.79
N VAL A 203 33.15 3.46 -21.12
CA VAL A 203 32.19 4.40 -20.55
C VAL A 203 32.59 4.78 -19.12
N CYS A 204 33.01 3.80 -18.32
CA CYS A 204 33.56 4.01 -16.98
C CYS A 204 34.71 3.03 -16.75
N SER A 205 35.93 3.55 -16.67
CA SER A 205 37.14 2.75 -16.50
C SER A 205 37.40 2.32 -15.06
N ASP A 206 36.75 2.96 -14.07
CA ASP A 206 36.82 2.59 -12.67
C ASP A 206 35.66 1.65 -12.29
N PRO A 207 35.92 0.37 -12.01
CA PRO A 207 34.87 -0.60 -11.65
C PRO A 207 34.11 -0.21 -10.39
N TYR A 208 34.74 0.51 -9.46
CA TYR A 208 34.09 0.94 -8.22
C TYR A 208 33.01 2.00 -8.51
N THR A 209 33.36 3.05 -9.26
CA THR A 209 32.41 4.07 -9.71
C THR A 209 31.28 3.45 -10.54
N LEU A 210 31.58 2.50 -11.45
CA LEU A 210 30.56 1.82 -12.23
C LEU A 210 29.55 1.07 -11.34
N ALA A 211 30.05 0.30 -10.36
CA ALA A 211 29.20 -0.40 -9.41
C ALA A 211 28.30 0.56 -8.62
N GLN A 212 28.83 1.68 -8.13
CA GLN A 212 28.05 2.70 -7.43
C GLN A 212 26.92 3.25 -8.32
N GLN A 213 27.19 3.57 -9.58
CA GLN A 213 26.17 4.09 -10.50
C GLN A 213 25.08 3.05 -10.79
N LEU A 214 25.45 1.78 -10.98
CA LEU A 214 24.47 0.69 -11.14
C LEU A 214 23.60 0.53 -9.89
N THR A 215 24.19 0.59 -8.69
CA THR A 215 23.44 0.57 -7.44
C THR A 215 22.48 1.75 -7.33
N HIS A 216 22.87 2.96 -7.75
CA HIS A 216 21.95 4.10 -7.76
C HIS A 216 20.74 3.86 -8.67
N VAL A 217 20.97 3.30 -9.87
CA VAL A 217 19.89 2.93 -10.79
C VAL A 217 19.01 1.82 -10.18
N GLU A 218 19.60 0.79 -9.61
CA GLU A 218 18.87 -0.32 -8.97
C GLU A 218 18.01 0.18 -7.81
N LEU A 219 18.55 1.02 -6.93
CA LEU A 219 17.81 1.60 -5.80
C LEU A 219 16.70 2.54 -6.26
N GLU A 220 16.93 3.36 -7.29
CA GLU A 220 15.88 4.16 -7.91
C GLU A 220 14.76 3.24 -8.39
N ARG A 221 15.06 2.18 -9.13
CA ARG A 221 14.04 1.24 -9.64
C ARG A 221 13.29 0.52 -8.53
N LEU A 222 14.01 0.01 -7.53
CA LEU A 222 13.42 -0.66 -6.37
C LEU A 222 12.49 0.27 -5.58
N SER A 223 12.81 1.57 -5.49
CA SER A 223 11.98 2.55 -4.78
C SER A 223 10.61 2.79 -5.41
N HIS A 224 10.42 2.39 -6.68
CA HIS A 224 9.15 2.51 -7.39
C HIS A 224 8.29 1.25 -7.27
N ILE A 225 8.76 0.19 -6.61
CA ILE A 225 8.02 -1.07 -6.45
C ILE A 225 7.21 -1.00 -5.16
N GLY A 226 5.89 -0.99 -5.30
CA GLY A 226 4.96 -1.07 -4.18
C GLY A 226 4.84 -2.48 -3.58
N PRO A 227 4.62 -2.64 -2.26
CA PRO A 227 4.33 -3.94 -1.65
C PRO A 227 3.15 -4.68 -2.32
N GLU A 228 2.17 -3.94 -2.83
CA GLU A 228 1.01 -4.43 -3.57
C GLU A 228 1.37 -5.17 -4.87
N GLU A 229 2.46 -4.79 -5.53
CA GLU A 229 2.91 -5.43 -6.79
C GLU A 229 3.32 -6.89 -6.54
N PHE A 230 3.91 -7.17 -5.38
CA PHE A 230 4.26 -8.54 -4.99
C PHE A 230 3.01 -9.40 -4.80
N VAL A 231 1.91 -8.84 -4.29
CA VAL A 231 0.64 -9.57 -4.14
C VAL A 231 -0.03 -9.78 -5.49
N GLN A 232 -0.03 -8.76 -6.34
CA GLN A 232 -0.58 -8.84 -7.69
C GLN A 232 0.13 -9.89 -8.56
N ALA A 233 1.43 -10.15 -8.32
CA ALA A 233 2.15 -11.24 -8.97
C ALA A 233 1.51 -12.62 -8.71
N PHE A 234 0.84 -12.80 -7.56
CA PHE A 234 0.10 -14.03 -7.24
C PHE A 234 -1.37 -14.01 -7.69
N VAL A 235 -1.91 -12.84 -8.04
CA VAL A 235 -3.30 -12.69 -8.55
C VAL A 235 -3.44 -13.12 -10.01
N HIS A 236 -2.33 -13.18 -10.76
CA HIS A 236 -2.32 -13.66 -12.14
C HIS A 236 -2.75 -15.13 -12.20
N LYS A 237 -4.07 -15.35 -12.25
CA LYS A 237 -4.71 -16.61 -12.60
C LYS A 237 -4.24 -17.02 -13.98
N ASP A 238 -3.91 -18.30 -14.11
CA ASP A 238 -3.73 -18.94 -15.40
C ASP A 238 -4.87 -18.51 -16.35
N PRO A 239 -4.58 -18.05 -17.59
CA PRO A 239 -5.61 -17.71 -18.58
C PRO A 239 -6.54 -18.88 -18.94
N LEU A 240 -6.28 -20.08 -18.41
CA LEU A 240 -6.98 -21.33 -18.71
C LEU A 240 -8.15 -21.64 -17.74
N ASP A 241 -8.35 -20.86 -16.67
CA ASP A 241 -9.41 -21.13 -15.68
C ASP A 241 -10.77 -20.50 -16.05
N GLY A 242 -10.87 -19.92 -17.26
CA GLY A 242 -12.09 -19.32 -17.82
C GLY A 242 -12.90 -20.26 -18.74
N THR A 243 -12.67 -21.57 -18.69
CA THR A 243 -13.44 -22.54 -19.50
C THR A 243 -13.92 -23.72 -18.66
N LYS A 244 -14.94 -23.47 -17.82
CA LYS A 244 -15.91 -24.49 -17.40
C LYS A 244 -17.29 -23.87 -17.29
#